data_AF-A0A8J5GBY6-F1
#
_entry.id   AF-A0A8J5GBY6-F1
#
_cell.length_a   1.000
_cell.length_b   1.000
_cell.length_c   1.000
_cell.angle_alpha   90.00
_cell.angle_beta   90.00
_cell.angle_gamma   90.00
#
_symmetry.space_group_name_H-M   'P 1'
#
loop_
_entity.id
_entity.type
_entity.pdbx_description
1 polymer ?
#
loop_
_entity_poly.entity_id
_entity_poly.type
_entity_poly.pdbx_seq_one_letter_code
_entity_poly.pdbx_strand_id
1 'polypeptide(L)'
;MSRPLSQGFLRLRNRDPEENPLVTFNYFMEAEDVQACVEALRTIERVIDSRALSRFRYPNQSVQSLVALSASVIVNLRARNANDSTSLEQYCRDLVMTFWHYHGGCQMRKVVDHNYKVLGVDALRIIDGSTFTFSPGTNPQATVMMLGRYMGVRMLKGHKFH
;
A
#
# COMPACT_ATOMS: atom_id res chain seq x y z
N MET A 1 2.64 5.01 3.31
CA MET A 1 1.86 4.74 4.54
C MET A 1 1.68 3.24 4.70
N SER A 2 1.86 2.70 5.90
CA SER A 2 1.83 1.24 6.16
C SER A 2 0.43 0.70 6.48
N ARG A 3 -0.54 1.57 6.82
CA ARG A 3 -1.91 1.20 7.22
C ARG A 3 -2.93 2.22 6.69
N PRO A 4 -3.15 2.29 5.36
CA PRO A 4 -4.17 3.19 4.82
C PRO A 4 -5.55 2.79 5.32
N LEU A 5 -6.39 3.79 5.61
CA LEU A 5 -7.80 3.59 5.93
C LEU A 5 -8.64 3.50 4.66
N SER A 6 -8.26 4.22 3.61
CA SER A 6 -8.91 4.18 2.30
C SER A 6 -8.86 2.76 1.73
N GLN A 7 -10.02 2.27 1.31
CA GLN A 7 -10.18 0.97 0.67
C GLN A 7 -10.91 1.13 -0.65
N GLY A 8 -10.57 0.30 -1.62
CA GLY A 8 -11.31 0.17 -2.86
C GLY A 8 -11.78 -1.26 -3.08
N PHE A 9 -11.97 -1.63 -4.33
CA PHE A 9 -12.49 -2.94 -4.70
C PHE A 9 -11.77 -3.51 -5.92
N LEU A 10 -11.90 -4.82 -6.07
CA LEU A 10 -11.53 -5.55 -7.27
C LEU A 10 -12.80 -6.15 -7.87
N ARG A 11 -12.98 -6.00 -9.18
CA ARG A 11 -14.09 -6.63 -9.92
C ARG A 11 -13.60 -7.18 -11.25
N LEU A 12 -14.25 -8.26 -11.68
CA LEU A 12 -14.02 -8.80 -13.01
C LEU A 12 -14.39 -7.77 -14.08
N ARG A 13 -13.55 -7.67 -15.11
CA ARG A 13 -13.83 -6.87 -16.30
C ARG A 13 -14.74 -7.63 -17.26
N ASN A 14 -14.44 -8.92 -17.44
CA ASN A 14 -15.13 -9.85 -18.31
C ASN A 14 -15.02 -11.27 -17.69
N ARG A 15 -15.32 -12.33 -18.45
CA ARG A 15 -15.26 -13.73 -17.98
C ARG A 15 -13.91 -14.42 -18.25
N ASP A 16 -12.96 -13.75 -18.89
CA ASP A 16 -11.65 -14.30 -19.22
C ASP A 16 -10.70 -14.14 -18.01
N PRO A 17 -10.19 -15.24 -17.43
CA PRO A 17 -9.28 -15.16 -16.28
C PRO A 17 -7.88 -14.61 -16.62
N GLU A 18 -7.48 -14.60 -17.90
CA GLU A 18 -6.19 -14.04 -18.35
C GLU A 18 -6.21 -12.50 -18.44
N GLU A 19 -7.41 -11.91 -18.46
CA GLU A 19 -7.59 -10.47 -18.52
C GLU A 19 -7.51 -9.82 -17.13
N ASN A 20 -6.76 -8.71 -17.04
CA ASN A 20 -6.58 -8.01 -15.76
C ASN A 20 -7.93 -7.51 -15.20
N PRO A 21 -8.20 -7.73 -13.90
CA PRO A 21 -9.41 -7.22 -13.28
C PRO A 21 -9.37 -5.69 -13.18
N LEU A 22 -10.53 -5.10 -12.92
CA LEU A 22 -10.63 -3.69 -12.57
C LEU A 22 -10.36 -3.55 -11.07
N VAL A 23 -9.41 -2.68 -10.73
CA VAL A 23 -8.98 -2.44 -9.34
C VAL A 23 -9.07 -0.96 -9.03
N THR A 24 -9.62 -0.63 -7.87
CA THR A 24 -9.54 0.69 -7.27
C THR A 24 -8.93 0.56 -5.88
N PHE A 25 -8.17 1.57 -5.48
CA PHE A 25 -7.64 1.69 -4.11
C PHE A 25 -8.24 2.87 -3.35
N ASN A 26 -8.91 3.78 -4.08
CA ASN A 26 -9.48 5.00 -3.53
C ASN A 26 -8.46 5.83 -2.72
N TYR A 27 -7.23 5.95 -3.22
CA TYR A 27 -6.15 6.67 -2.54
C TYR A 27 -6.61 8.03 -2.03
N PHE A 28 -6.44 8.27 -0.73
CA PHE A 28 -6.77 9.52 -0.05
C PHE A 28 -8.27 9.86 -0.05
N MET A 29 -9.13 8.84 -0.08
CA MET A 29 -10.58 9.00 0.15
C MET A 29 -10.86 9.34 1.62
N GLU A 30 -10.14 8.71 2.54
CA GLU A 30 -10.17 9.04 3.98
C GLU A 30 -9.22 10.21 4.27
N ALA A 31 -9.66 11.14 5.12
CA ALA A 31 -8.89 12.36 5.41
C ALA A 31 -7.62 12.06 6.22
N GLU A 32 -7.66 11.06 7.08
CA GLU A 32 -6.55 10.61 7.93
C GLU A 32 -5.36 10.14 7.10
N ASP A 33 -5.62 9.48 5.97
CA ASP A 33 -4.59 9.06 5.03
C ASP A 33 -3.85 10.26 4.46
N VAL A 34 -4.56 11.34 4.14
CA VAL A 34 -3.95 12.58 3.65
C VAL A 34 -3.09 13.20 4.72
N GLN A 35 -3.62 13.31 5.95
CA GLN A 35 -2.88 13.92 7.05
C GLN A 35 -1.61 13.15 7.37
N ALA A 36 -1.67 11.81 7.39
CA ALA A 36 -0.50 10.98 7.57
C ALA A 36 0.53 11.13 6.42
N CYS A 37 0.09 11.40 5.18
CA CYS A 37 1.01 11.78 4.10
C CYS A 37 1.68 13.15 4.33
N VAL A 38 0.91 14.16 4.77
CA VAL A 38 1.45 15.49 5.10
C VAL A 38 2.48 15.39 6.23
N GLU A 39 2.20 14.63 7.28
CA GLU A 39 3.12 14.39 8.39
C GLU A 39 4.40 13.66 7.93
N ALA A 40 4.27 12.71 7.01
CA ALA A 40 5.42 12.05 6.41
C ALA A 40 6.30 13.04 5.62
N LEU A 41 5.70 13.93 4.82
CA LEU A 41 6.43 14.98 4.09
C LEU A 41 7.14 15.94 5.04
N ARG A 42 6.48 16.40 6.11
CA ARG A 42 7.12 17.22 7.16
C ARG A 42 8.26 16.50 7.86
N THR A 43 8.16 15.18 8.00
CA THR A 43 9.24 14.37 8.57
C THR A 43 10.42 14.27 7.61
N ILE A 44 10.17 14.10 6.30
CA ILE A 44 11.20 14.12 5.26
C ILE A 44 11.91 15.48 5.24
N GLU A 45 11.18 16.59 5.33
CA GLU A 45 11.73 17.94 5.41
C GLU A 45 12.71 18.08 6.59
N ARG A 46 12.29 17.68 7.81
CA ARG A 46 13.16 17.68 8.99
C ARG A 46 14.40 16.80 8.82
N VAL A 47 14.28 15.65 8.15
CA VAL A 47 15.42 14.77 7.86
C VAL A 47 16.39 15.45 6.91
N ILE A 48 15.89 16.08 5.83
CA ILE A 48 16.70 16.82 4.87
C ILE A 48 17.41 18.00 5.55
N ASP A 49 16.75 18.71 6.48
CA ASP A 49 17.33 19.81 7.29
C ASP A 49 18.30 19.35 8.39
N SER A 50 18.42 18.05 8.65
CA SER A 50 19.29 17.54 9.70
C SER A 50 20.77 17.74 9.40
N ARG A 51 21.58 17.84 10.47
CA ARG A 51 23.05 17.90 10.36
C ARG A 51 23.64 16.71 9.59
N ALA A 52 23.04 15.53 9.71
CA ALA A 52 23.48 14.32 9.02
C ALA A 52 23.44 14.47 7.49
N LEU A 53 22.46 15.21 6.96
CA LEU A 53 22.33 15.45 5.53
C LEU A 53 22.96 16.78 5.06
N SER A 54 23.52 17.59 5.97
CA SER A 54 24.12 18.89 5.63
C SER A 54 25.14 18.84 4.48
N ARG A 55 25.95 17.78 4.40
CA ARG A 55 26.97 17.59 3.35
C ARG A 55 26.39 17.29 1.96
N PHE A 56 25.13 16.89 1.89
CA PHE A 56 24.44 16.53 0.64
C PHE A 56 23.46 17.62 0.18
N ARG A 57 23.35 18.73 0.93
CA ARG A 57 22.52 19.86 0.57
C ARG A 57 23.30 20.87 -0.26
N TYR A 58 22.63 21.45 -1.24
CA TYR A 58 23.13 22.64 -1.92
C TYR A 58 22.78 23.89 -1.10
N PRO A 59 23.72 24.82 -0.85
CA PRO A 59 23.49 26.00 0.01
C PRO A 59 22.29 26.86 -0.40
N ASN A 60 21.95 26.90 -1.69
CA ASN A 60 20.88 27.73 -2.24
C ASN A 60 19.63 26.94 -2.63
N GLN A 61 19.49 25.69 -2.16
CA GLN A 61 18.32 24.84 -2.47
C GLN A 61 17.49 24.63 -1.20
N SER A 62 16.27 25.18 -1.18
CA SER A 62 15.32 24.93 -0.09
C SER A 62 14.64 23.57 -0.24
N VAL A 63 14.09 23.02 0.84
CA VAL A 63 13.27 21.80 0.76
C VAL A 63 12.05 22.04 -0.12
N GLN A 64 11.43 23.22 -0.02
CA GLN A 64 10.28 23.59 -0.85
C GLN A 64 10.59 23.57 -2.35
N SER A 65 11.79 24.01 -2.77
CA SER A 65 12.18 23.94 -4.18
C SER A 65 12.46 22.52 -4.64
N LEU A 66 12.93 21.62 -3.75
CA LEU A 66 13.04 20.19 -4.04
C LEU A 66 11.65 19.53 -4.20
N VAL A 67 10.68 19.91 -3.37
CA VAL A 67 9.29 19.44 -3.47
C VAL A 67 8.65 19.91 -4.77
N ALA A 68 8.85 21.17 -5.16
CA ALA A 68 8.38 21.67 -6.46
C ALA A 68 9.03 20.92 -7.63
N LEU A 69 10.33 20.64 -7.54
CA LEU A 69 11.03 19.84 -8.55
C LEU A 69 10.45 18.42 -8.63
N SER A 70 10.23 17.74 -7.51
CA SER A 70 9.66 16.38 -7.52
C SER A 70 8.25 16.34 -8.10
N ALA A 71 7.44 17.39 -7.93
CA ALA A 71 6.12 17.51 -8.56
C ALA A 71 6.19 17.47 -10.10
N SER A 72 7.25 18.03 -10.69
CA SER A 72 7.46 17.99 -12.14
C SER A 72 7.92 16.63 -12.67
N VAL A 73 8.58 15.83 -11.82
CA VAL A 73 9.20 14.54 -12.21
C VAL A 73 8.29 13.35 -11.93
N ILE A 74 7.51 13.38 -10.85
CA ILE A 74 6.57 12.32 -10.52
C ILE A 74 5.50 12.29 -11.62
N VAL A 75 5.27 11.13 -12.24
CA VAL A 75 4.24 10.92 -13.27
C VAL A 75 3.24 9.89 -12.79
N ASN A 76 1.96 10.23 -12.86
CA ASN A 76 0.84 9.34 -12.61
C ASN A 76 -0.34 9.71 -13.53
N LEU A 77 -1.42 8.94 -13.47
CA LEU A 77 -2.62 9.13 -14.30
C LEU A 77 -3.67 10.05 -13.65
N ARG A 78 -3.35 10.75 -12.55
CA ARG A 78 -4.31 11.64 -11.90
C ARG A 78 -4.32 13.00 -12.58
N ALA A 79 -5.50 13.58 -12.73
CA ALA A 79 -5.64 14.99 -13.07
C ALA A 79 -4.98 15.83 -11.97
N ARG A 80 -4.17 16.81 -12.38
CA ARG A 80 -3.48 17.72 -11.46
C ARG A 80 -4.21 19.02 -11.38
N ASN A 81 -4.24 19.60 -10.19
CA ASN A 81 -4.68 20.97 -10.03
C ASN A 81 -3.55 21.90 -10.48
N ALA A 82 -3.82 22.77 -11.46
CA ALA A 82 -2.83 23.64 -12.10
C ALA A 82 -2.45 24.88 -11.28
N ASN A 83 -2.70 24.89 -9.96
CA ASN A 83 -2.47 26.07 -9.12
C ASN A 83 -1.02 26.15 -8.63
N ASP A 84 -0.42 27.34 -8.77
CA ASP A 84 0.98 27.66 -8.40
C ASP A 84 1.28 27.54 -6.89
N SER A 85 0.27 27.60 -6.02
CA SER A 85 0.40 27.43 -4.57
C SER A 85 -0.19 26.10 -4.09
N THR A 86 0.50 25.01 -4.40
CA THR A 86 0.07 23.68 -3.98
C THR A 86 0.34 23.46 -2.48
N SER A 87 -0.70 23.32 -1.66
CA SER A 87 -0.54 22.88 -0.26
C SER A 87 0.08 21.47 -0.20
N LEU A 88 0.73 21.10 0.92
CA LEU A 88 1.24 19.73 1.09
C LEU A 88 0.15 18.67 0.94
N GLU A 89 -1.08 19.00 1.32
CA GLU A 89 -2.26 18.15 1.13
C GLU A 89 -2.59 17.93 -0.34
N GLN A 90 -2.56 18.99 -1.15
CA GLN A 90 -2.81 18.90 -2.58
C GLN A 90 -1.66 18.16 -3.28
N TYR A 91 -0.42 18.41 -2.85
CA TYR A 91 0.76 17.70 -3.30
C TYR A 91 0.61 16.19 -3.07
N CYS A 92 0.20 15.77 -1.87
CA CYS A 92 -0.07 14.36 -1.55
C CYS A 92 -1.11 13.76 -2.50
N ARG A 93 -2.23 14.44 -2.72
CA ARG A 93 -3.32 13.90 -3.57
C ARG A 93 -2.94 13.79 -5.04
N ASP A 94 -2.29 14.81 -5.57
CA ASP A 94 -1.95 14.91 -6.99
C ASP A 94 -0.81 13.99 -7.38
N LEU A 95 0.15 13.76 -6.48
CA LEU A 95 1.40 13.08 -6.78
C LEU A 95 1.50 11.70 -6.11
N VAL A 96 0.37 11.18 -5.62
CA VAL A 96 0.32 9.83 -5.07
C VAL A 96 0.85 8.81 -6.08
N MET A 97 1.67 7.90 -5.57
CA MET A 97 2.13 6.72 -6.28
C MET A 97 1.90 5.49 -5.42
N THR A 98 1.80 4.34 -6.06
CA THR A 98 1.76 3.07 -5.35
C THR A 98 3.14 2.75 -4.78
N PHE A 99 3.15 2.17 -3.58
CA PHE A 99 4.33 1.53 -3.00
C PHE A 99 4.41 0.03 -3.37
N TRP A 100 3.55 -0.43 -4.28
CA TRP A 100 3.42 -1.82 -4.74
C TRP A 100 3.18 -2.87 -3.63
N HIS A 101 2.80 -2.45 -2.44
CA HIS A 101 2.46 -3.31 -1.30
C HIS A 101 0.93 -3.43 -1.09
N TYR A 102 0.19 -3.58 -2.18
CA TYR A 102 -1.26 -3.81 -2.12
C TYR A 102 -1.57 -5.18 -1.49
N HIS A 103 -2.71 -5.25 -0.80
CA HIS A 103 -3.16 -6.40 -0.02
C HIS A 103 -4.68 -6.34 0.14
N GLY A 104 -5.27 -7.39 0.72
CA GLY A 104 -6.73 -7.49 0.89
C GLY A 104 -7.46 -8.11 -0.30
N GLY A 105 -8.79 -8.20 -0.19
CA GLY A 105 -9.66 -8.88 -1.17
C GLY A 105 -10.22 -10.21 -0.67
N CYS A 106 -9.46 -10.98 0.10
CA CYS A 106 -9.89 -12.26 0.69
C CYS A 106 -9.61 -12.34 2.18
N GLN A 107 -9.97 -11.27 2.90
CA GLN A 107 -9.64 -11.07 4.31
C GLN A 107 -10.14 -12.19 5.22
N MET A 108 -9.34 -12.50 6.26
CA MET A 108 -9.77 -13.40 7.34
C MET A 108 -11.09 -12.92 7.98
N ARG A 109 -11.93 -13.87 8.38
CA ARG A 109 -13.27 -13.67 8.96
C ARG A 109 -14.30 -13.01 8.04
N LYS A 110 -13.92 -12.68 6.80
CA LYS A 110 -14.84 -12.25 5.74
C LYS A 110 -14.94 -13.27 4.60
N VAL A 111 -13.80 -13.79 4.16
CA VAL A 111 -13.70 -14.75 3.05
C VAL A 111 -13.07 -16.07 3.50
N VAL A 112 -12.07 -16.01 4.38
CA VAL A 112 -11.40 -17.19 4.91
C VAL A 112 -11.48 -17.28 6.45
N ASP A 113 -11.41 -18.48 7.00
CA ASP A 113 -11.33 -18.71 8.46
C ASP A 113 -9.90 -18.52 9.02
N HIS A 114 -9.72 -18.78 10.32
CA HIS A 114 -8.42 -18.70 10.99
C HIS A 114 -7.40 -19.76 10.53
N ASN A 115 -7.85 -20.78 9.80
CA ASN A 115 -7.01 -21.79 9.15
C ASN A 115 -6.85 -21.51 7.65
N TYR A 116 -7.24 -20.31 7.19
CA TYR A 116 -7.18 -19.86 5.81
C TYR A 116 -8.06 -20.68 4.86
N LYS A 117 -9.06 -21.42 5.38
CA LYS A 117 -10.06 -22.12 4.57
C LYS A 117 -11.12 -21.15 4.08
N VAL A 118 -11.51 -21.27 2.83
CA VAL A 118 -12.61 -20.47 2.27
C VAL A 118 -13.91 -20.85 3.00
N LEU A 119 -14.64 -19.84 3.48
CA LEU A 119 -15.84 -20.06 4.27
C LEU A 119 -16.92 -20.74 3.41
N GLY A 120 -17.49 -21.83 3.92
CA GLY A 120 -18.53 -22.60 3.23
C GLY A 120 -18.04 -23.48 2.07
N VAL A 121 -16.72 -23.58 1.85
CA VAL A 121 -16.13 -24.39 0.78
C VAL A 121 -15.12 -25.38 1.37
N ASP A 122 -15.34 -26.66 1.11
CA ASP A 122 -14.41 -27.70 1.52
C ASP A 122 -13.17 -27.75 0.63
N ALA A 123 -12.07 -28.26 1.18
CA ALA A 123 -10.81 -28.48 0.49
C ALA A 123 -10.18 -27.26 -0.24
N LEU A 124 -10.63 -26.03 0.02
CA LEU A 124 -10.10 -24.81 -0.59
C LEU A 124 -9.52 -23.84 0.46
N ARG A 125 -8.35 -23.26 0.15
CA ARG A 125 -7.66 -22.26 0.99
C ARG A 125 -7.06 -21.13 0.15
N ILE A 126 -6.87 -19.97 0.77
CA ILE A 126 -6.17 -18.81 0.17
C ILE A 126 -5.04 -18.40 1.10
N ILE A 127 -3.79 -18.40 0.64
CA ILE A 127 -2.60 -18.17 1.46
C ILE A 127 -1.66 -17.21 0.72
N ASP A 128 -2.01 -15.94 0.72
CA ASP A 128 -1.23 -14.86 0.11
C ASP A 128 -1.57 -13.50 0.75
N GLY A 129 -1.08 -12.41 0.14
CA GLY A 129 -1.29 -11.03 0.60
C GLY A 129 -2.76 -10.59 0.67
N SER A 130 -3.68 -11.26 -0.03
CA SER A 130 -5.09 -10.89 -0.09
C SER A 130 -5.84 -11.09 1.24
N THR A 131 -5.27 -11.89 2.13
CA THR A 131 -5.87 -12.26 3.42
C THR A 131 -5.62 -11.24 4.52
N PHE A 132 -4.70 -10.29 4.31
CA PHE A 132 -4.36 -9.26 5.28
C PHE A 132 -5.34 -8.08 5.23
N THR A 133 -5.62 -7.52 6.40
CA THR A 133 -6.38 -6.26 6.54
C THR A 133 -5.49 -5.02 6.44
N PHE A 134 -4.21 -5.16 6.77
CA PHE A 134 -3.19 -4.12 6.68
C PHE A 134 -1.84 -4.74 6.29
N SER A 135 -0.94 -3.95 5.70
CA SER A 135 0.39 -4.44 5.32
C SER A 135 1.16 -4.94 6.55
N PRO A 136 1.65 -6.20 6.56
CA PRO A 136 2.49 -6.69 7.64
C PRO A 136 3.89 -6.04 7.56
N GLY A 137 4.06 -4.94 8.28
CA GLY A 137 5.30 -4.15 8.28
C GLY A 137 5.46 -3.27 7.02
N THR A 138 6.62 -2.61 6.91
CA THR A 138 6.93 -1.71 5.79
C THR A 138 7.09 -2.47 4.48
N ASN A 139 7.80 -3.60 4.51
CA ASN A 139 8.03 -4.49 3.37
C ASN A 139 7.39 -5.86 3.67
N PRO A 140 6.25 -6.21 3.04
CA PRO A 140 5.48 -7.39 3.43
C PRO A 140 6.06 -8.71 2.94
N GLN A 141 6.99 -8.68 1.96
CA GLN A 141 7.49 -9.86 1.25
C GLN A 141 7.90 -11.01 2.17
N ALA A 142 8.77 -10.74 3.16
CA ALA A 142 9.27 -11.76 4.07
C ALA A 142 8.13 -12.41 4.89
N THR A 143 7.15 -11.62 5.31
CA THR A 143 5.98 -12.13 6.02
C THR A 143 5.10 -12.99 5.14
N VAL A 144 4.87 -12.61 3.87
CA VAL A 144 4.09 -13.43 2.93
C VAL A 144 4.79 -14.75 2.62
N MET A 145 6.12 -14.73 2.39
CA MET A 145 6.91 -15.94 2.18
C MET A 145 6.84 -16.87 3.40
N MET A 146 6.98 -16.32 4.60
CA MET A 146 6.88 -17.08 5.85
C MET A 146 5.49 -17.67 6.02
N LEU A 147 4.42 -16.91 5.73
CA LEU A 147 3.03 -17.37 5.82
C LEU A 147 2.80 -18.61 4.96
N GLY A 148 3.29 -18.60 3.71
CA GLY A 148 3.20 -19.77 2.81
C GLY A 148 3.80 -21.03 3.42
N ARG A 149 5.06 -20.94 3.89
CA ARG A 149 5.73 -22.07 4.56
C ARG A 149 5.01 -22.50 5.84
N TYR A 150 4.64 -21.55 6.68
CA TYR A 150 4.00 -21.81 7.97
C TYR A 150 2.70 -22.58 7.78
N MET A 151 1.84 -22.14 6.86
CA MET A 151 0.57 -22.82 6.58
C MET A 151 0.77 -24.18 5.93
N GLY A 152 1.75 -24.33 5.03
CA GLY A 152 2.11 -25.65 4.47
C GLY A 152 2.49 -26.66 5.55
N VAL A 153 3.33 -26.27 6.52
CA VAL A 153 3.71 -27.14 7.65
C VAL A 153 2.51 -27.45 8.55
N ARG A 154 1.63 -26.47 8.81
CA ARG A 154 0.40 -26.67 9.60
C ARG A 154 -0.53 -27.69 8.94
N MET A 155 -0.67 -27.63 7.62
CA MET A 155 -1.45 -28.61 6.85
C MET A 155 -0.86 -30.01 7.01
N LEU A 156 0.43 -30.21 6.77
CA LEU A 156 1.08 -31.51 6.94
C LEU A 156 0.89 -32.11 8.35
N LYS A 157 0.96 -31.27 9.40
CA LYS A 157 0.73 -31.71 10.79
C LYS A 157 -0.73 -32.07 11.08
N GLY A 158 -1.68 -31.42 10.44
CA GLY A 158 -3.12 -31.70 10.58
C GLY A 158 -3.57 -32.95 9.83
N HIS A 159 -2.79 -33.39 8.83
CA HIS A 159 -3.00 -34.61 8.04
C HIS A 159 -2.39 -35.86 8.71
N LYS A 160 -2.26 -35.91 10.05
CA LYS A 160 -1.92 -37.18 10.71
C LYS A 160 -3.05 -38.17 10.45
N PHE A 161 -2.79 -39.10 9.55
CA PHE A 161 -3.64 -40.22 9.14
C PHE A 161 -4.41 -40.78 10.34
N HIS A 162 -5.74 -40.70 10.27
CA HIS A 162 -6.62 -41.68 10.90
C HIS A 162 -6.94 -42.71 9.82
#